data_AF-A0A256WKP3-F1
#
_entry.id   AF-A0A256WKP3-F1
#
_cell.length_a   1.000
_cell.length_b   1.000
_cell.length_c   1.000
_cell.angle_alpha   90.00
_cell.angle_beta   90.00
_cell.angle_gamma   90.00
#
_symmetry.space_group_name_H-M   'P 1'
#
loop_
_entity.id
_entity.type
_entity.pdbx_description
1 polymer ?
#
loop_
_entity_poly.entity_id
_entity_poly.type
_entity_poly.pdbx_seq_one_letter_code
_entity_poly.pdbx_strand_id
1 'polypeptide(L)'
;MAAYPHLSCTKKQLQVPNTWGVFEDVYCAGNEETFSFMEKVMDEVMALFPGQYIHIGGDECPKTRWQECSKCQQKIKEEGLENEEELQSYFIKRVERYLNAHGRQIIGWDEILEGGLAPEATVMSWRGEQGGIQAAQQEHQVIMTPNSHCYFDHYQADPAFEPKAIGGFTPLNKVYNYEPIPTDLSEEQAKYIWGAQGNMWTEYMPNSSQVEYMLLPRMIALSEVLWSRKEYKDYLDFNKRLQSHKNLLQKLGYQYSKGSYKINLLTKYDTTNHTYKAEFVNEQHQAIIRYTLDNTMPNDSSLQFDSAFIIKHSCLITAAIFEQGELMRSPSKFQYEHHIGVGKQIELLKKPSLEYGGKVETILLDGLQGSSNSYKDSWLAFKGKDLLAKIDLKQKYPLNQLSFSFINKPDHNILAPISATIFTSEDGERFLEYKYEEIAGNTQQLDTIMGKFVIALPSDSIRYLKIRIENAEVTDTHNNGAWLLIDELVIK
;
A
#
# COMPACT_ATOMS: atom_id res chain seq x y z
N MET A 1 31.08 -13.05 6.75
CA MET A 1 31.60 -14.01 5.73
C MET A 1 32.76 -13.46 4.90
N ALA A 2 32.76 -12.18 4.49
CA ALA A 2 33.95 -11.60 3.86
C ALA A 2 35.18 -11.61 4.79
N ALA A 3 35.05 -11.21 6.06
CA ALA A 3 36.18 -11.27 6.99
C ALA A 3 36.59 -12.72 7.37
N TYR A 4 35.59 -13.57 7.58
CA TYR A 4 35.75 -14.95 8.06
C TYR A 4 34.93 -15.92 7.18
N PRO A 5 35.50 -16.40 6.05
CA PRO A 5 34.78 -17.27 5.13
C PRO A 5 34.40 -18.61 5.74
N HIS A 6 35.19 -19.14 6.66
CA HIS A 6 34.97 -20.45 7.29
C HIS A 6 33.65 -20.53 8.08
N LEU A 7 33.00 -19.39 8.37
CA LEU A 7 31.69 -19.32 9.02
C LEU A 7 30.51 -19.58 8.06
N SER A 8 30.73 -19.63 6.73
CA SER A 8 29.68 -19.96 5.74
C SER A 8 29.71 -21.42 5.31
N CYS A 9 28.62 -21.90 4.72
CA CYS A 9 28.55 -23.26 4.17
C CYS A 9 29.58 -23.49 3.05
N THR A 10 29.75 -22.50 2.18
CA THR A 10 30.61 -22.57 0.99
C THR A 10 32.08 -22.38 1.32
N LYS A 11 32.38 -21.73 2.45
CA LYS A 11 33.73 -21.31 2.87
C LYS A 11 34.48 -20.43 1.86
N LYS A 12 33.77 -19.94 0.84
CA LYS A 12 34.35 -19.10 -0.20
C LYS A 12 34.56 -17.70 0.35
N GLN A 13 35.71 -17.12 0.03
CA GLN A 13 35.99 -15.72 0.31
C GLN A 13 35.06 -14.86 -0.53
N LEU A 14 34.13 -14.18 0.13
CA LEU A 14 33.20 -13.24 -0.50
C LEU A 14 33.70 -11.80 -0.33
N GLN A 15 33.19 -10.91 -1.18
CA GLN A 15 33.31 -9.47 -0.97
C GLN A 15 32.16 -8.99 -0.09
N VAL A 16 32.35 -7.85 0.58
CA VAL A 16 31.23 -7.15 1.21
C VAL A 16 30.29 -6.70 0.07
N PRO A 17 28.99 -7.04 0.10
CA PRO A 17 28.06 -6.63 -0.95
C PRO A 17 28.05 -5.12 -1.16
N ASN A 18 27.99 -4.70 -2.42
CA ASN A 18 27.84 -3.30 -2.84
C ASN A 18 26.48 -3.05 -3.53
N THR A 19 25.57 -4.02 -3.42
CA THR A 19 24.19 -3.99 -3.90
C THR A 19 23.26 -4.35 -2.75
N TRP A 20 21.96 -4.10 -2.92
CA TRP A 20 20.92 -4.39 -1.94
C TRP A 20 20.16 -5.66 -2.28
N GLY A 21 19.48 -6.24 -1.30
CA GLY A 21 18.62 -7.42 -1.45
C GLY A 21 19.05 -8.58 -0.56
N VAL A 22 18.43 -9.73 -0.81
CA VAL A 22 18.64 -10.97 -0.04
C VAL A 22 19.78 -11.78 -0.64
N PHE A 23 20.66 -12.31 0.21
CA PHE A 23 21.84 -13.06 -0.19
C PHE A 23 21.75 -14.54 0.23
N GLU A 24 22.08 -15.46 -0.67
CA GLU A 24 22.02 -16.91 -0.40
C GLU A 24 23.12 -17.40 0.54
N ASP A 25 24.29 -16.76 0.52
CA ASP A 25 25.38 -17.10 1.43
C ASP A 25 25.06 -16.55 2.82
N VAL A 26 24.84 -17.45 3.77
CA VAL A 26 24.48 -17.18 5.16
C VAL A 26 25.41 -17.93 6.13
N TYR A 27 25.28 -17.66 7.43
CA TYR A 27 25.99 -18.42 8.47
C TYR A 27 25.68 -19.91 8.38
N CYS A 28 26.70 -20.76 8.52
CA CYS A 28 26.53 -22.21 8.50
C CYS A 28 25.99 -22.70 9.85
N ALA A 29 24.70 -23.02 9.91
CA ALA A 29 24.02 -23.49 11.12
C ALA A 29 24.51 -24.85 11.61
N GLY A 30 25.11 -25.68 10.74
CA GLY A 30 25.72 -26.95 11.11
C GLY A 30 27.17 -26.84 11.60
N ASN A 31 27.72 -25.63 11.78
CA ASN A 31 29.12 -25.44 12.17
C ASN A 31 29.23 -24.85 13.59
N GLU A 32 29.82 -25.59 14.53
CA GLU A 32 30.01 -25.14 15.92
C GLU A 32 30.83 -23.85 16.06
N GLU A 33 31.78 -23.64 15.15
CA GLU A 33 32.59 -22.41 15.09
C GLU A 33 31.73 -21.16 14.82
N THR A 34 30.61 -21.30 14.11
CA THR A 34 29.63 -20.22 13.90
C THR A 34 29.05 -19.76 15.25
N PHE A 35 28.62 -20.70 16.08
CA PHE A 35 28.06 -20.37 17.40
C PHE A 35 29.13 -19.78 18.33
N SER A 36 30.32 -20.38 18.36
CA SER A 36 31.44 -19.83 19.16
C SER A 36 31.81 -18.40 18.74
N PHE A 37 31.72 -18.08 17.45
CA PHE A 37 31.93 -16.71 16.96
C PHE A 37 30.80 -15.78 17.41
N MET A 38 29.54 -16.18 17.22
CA MET A 38 28.38 -15.36 17.59
C MET A 38 28.29 -15.10 19.08
N GLU A 39 28.53 -16.10 19.92
CA GLU A 39 28.55 -15.98 21.38
C GLU A 39 29.57 -14.91 21.81
N LYS A 40 30.80 -14.96 21.28
CA LYS A 40 31.82 -13.94 21.56
C LYS A 40 31.44 -12.54 21.06
N VAL A 41 30.78 -12.44 19.90
CA VAL A 41 30.26 -11.14 19.42
C VAL A 41 29.17 -10.64 20.37
N MET A 42 28.30 -11.51 20.87
CA MET A 42 27.25 -11.16 21.81
C MET A 42 27.80 -10.76 23.18
N ASP A 43 28.88 -11.38 23.66
CA ASP A 43 29.58 -10.95 24.88
C ASP A 43 30.00 -9.48 24.78
N GLU A 44 30.64 -9.09 23.68
CA GLU A 44 31.07 -7.72 23.43
C GLU A 44 29.88 -6.76 23.30
N VAL A 45 28.81 -7.18 22.61
CA VAL A 45 27.57 -6.40 22.49
C VAL A 45 26.92 -6.20 23.87
N MET A 46 26.77 -7.25 24.67
CA MET A 46 26.18 -7.19 26.01
C MET A 46 26.99 -6.35 26.98
N ALA A 47 28.31 -6.26 26.80
CA ALA A 47 29.19 -5.40 27.59
C ALA A 47 28.96 -3.91 27.25
N LEU A 48 28.66 -3.58 26.00
CA LEU A 48 28.43 -2.20 25.54
C LEU A 48 26.99 -1.73 25.78
N PHE A 49 26.01 -2.62 25.64
CA PHE A 49 24.58 -2.28 25.67
C PHE A 49 23.91 -2.90 26.89
N PRO A 50 23.55 -2.10 27.93
CA PRO A 50 23.00 -2.63 29.17
C PRO A 50 21.52 -3.04 29.07
N GLY A 51 20.85 -2.80 27.94
CA GLY A 51 19.44 -3.13 27.72
C GLY A 51 19.14 -4.62 27.89
N GLN A 52 17.97 -4.94 28.45
CA GLN A 52 17.54 -6.33 28.66
C GLN A 52 17.32 -7.07 27.33
N TYR A 53 16.74 -6.38 26.34
CA TYR A 53 16.38 -6.96 25.06
C TYR A 53 17.49 -6.76 24.02
N ILE A 54 17.81 -7.83 23.29
CA ILE A 54 18.76 -7.81 22.18
C ILE A 54 18.04 -8.32 20.93
N HIS A 55 18.01 -7.49 19.89
CA HIS A 55 17.46 -7.88 18.61
C HIS A 55 18.47 -8.75 17.86
N ILE A 56 18.09 -9.98 17.51
CA ILE A 56 18.97 -10.95 16.84
C ILE A 56 18.70 -11.08 15.32
N GLY A 57 17.70 -10.37 14.81
CA GLY A 57 17.30 -10.41 13.40
C GLY A 57 16.43 -11.63 13.12
N GLY A 58 16.87 -12.49 12.20
CA GLY A 58 16.16 -13.70 11.79
C GLY A 58 15.38 -13.54 10.48
N ASP A 59 15.41 -12.35 9.88
CA ASP A 59 14.80 -12.00 8.61
C ASP A 59 15.54 -12.57 7.41
N GLU A 60 14.79 -12.83 6.34
CA GLU A 60 15.29 -13.07 4.99
C GLU A 60 16.52 -14.01 4.90
N CYS A 61 16.50 -15.14 5.62
CA CYS A 61 17.57 -16.14 5.60
C CYS A 61 17.24 -17.29 4.64
N PRO A 62 17.76 -17.31 3.39
CA PRO A 62 17.42 -18.33 2.42
C PRO A 62 18.01 -19.68 2.82
N LYS A 63 17.26 -20.75 2.60
CA LYS A 63 17.66 -22.11 2.98
C LYS A 63 18.54 -22.82 1.95
N THR A 64 18.74 -22.21 0.77
CA THR A 64 19.48 -22.78 -0.37
C THR A 64 20.84 -23.36 0.03
N ARG A 65 21.66 -22.62 0.77
CA ARG A 65 22.99 -23.10 1.19
C ARG A 65 22.95 -24.14 2.29
N TRP A 66 21.89 -24.22 3.08
CA TRP A 66 21.75 -25.25 4.11
C TRP A 66 21.30 -26.59 3.51
N GLN A 67 20.45 -26.55 2.48
CA GLN A 67 20.04 -27.73 1.70
C GLN A 67 21.25 -28.45 1.08
N GLU A 68 22.22 -27.68 0.57
CA GLU A 68 23.42 -28.22 -0.08
C GLU A 68 24.56 -28.55 0.91
N CYS A 69 24.51 -28.05 2.14
CA CYS A 69 25.62 -28.16 3.09
C CYS A 69 25.57 -29.46 3.89
N SER A 70 26.59 -30.32 3.72
CA SER A 70 26.69 -31.58 4.45
C SER A 70 26.67 -31.41 5.98
N LYS A 71 27.27 -30.34 6.52
CA LYS A 71 27.22 -30.04 7.96
C LYS A 71 25.82 -29.68 8.44
N CYS A 72 25.10 -28.83 7.69
CA CYS A 72 23.72 -28.47 8.03
C CYS A 72 22.80 -29.68 7.96
N GLN A 73 22.91 -30.49 6.89
CA GLN A 73 22.15 -31.73 6.74
C GLN A 73 22.48 -32.76 7.83
N GLN A 74 23.73 -32.84 8.27
CA GLN A 74 24.11 -33.66 9.41
C GLN A 74 23.48 -33.15 10.71
N LYS A 75 23.50 -31.83 10.94
CA LYS A 75 22.90 -31.22 12.13
C LYS A 75 21.38 -31.47 12.19
N ILE A 76 20.68 -31.36 11.05
CA ILE A 76 19.26 -31.72 10.93
C ILE A 76 19.01 -33.16 11.42
N LYS A 77 19.82 -34.12 10.96
CA LYS A 77 19.69 -35.52 11.37
C LYS A 77 20.03 -35.77 12.84
N GLU A 78 21.07 -35.13 13.35
CA GLU A 78 21.54 -35.27 14.74
C GLU A 78 20.50 -34.78 15.76
N GLU A 79 19.87 -33.64 15.46
CA GLU A 79 18.89 -33.02 16.35
C GLU A 79 17.45 -33.50 16.06
N GLY A 80 17.26 -34.36 15.05
CA GLY A 80 15.97 -34.92 14.69
C GLY A 80 15.00 -33.91 14.08
N LEU A 81 15.52 -32.91 13.36
CA LEU A 81 14.73 -31.85 12.73
C LEU A 81 14.13 -32.31 11.40
N GLU A 82 12.96 -31.79 11.04
CA GLU A 82 12.27 -32.17 9.80
C GLU A 82 12.92 -31.55 8.55
N ASN A 83 13.39 -30.29 8.64
CA ASN A 83 13.87 -29.52 7.48
C ASN A 83 14.72 -28.29 7.91
N GLU A 84 15.09 -27.45 6.94
CA GLU A 84 15.91 -26.25 7.16
C GLU A 84 15.20 -25.11 7.89
N GLU A 85 13.86 -25.07 7.91
CA GLU A 85 13.11 -24.11 8.75
C GLU A 85 13.25 -24.47 10.23
N GLU A 86 13.16 -25.75 10.56
CA GLU A 86 13.48 -26.21 11.91
C GLU A 86 14.95 -26.03 12.26
N LEU A 87 15.86 -26.08 11.28
CA LEU A 87 17.27 -25.73 11.50
C LEU A 87 17.44 -24.24 11.85
N GLN A 88 16.66 -23.34 11.24
CA GLN A 88 16.61 -21.93 11.63
C GLN A 88 16.12 -21.80 13.07
N SER A 89 15.01 -22.45 13.42
CA SER A 89 14.47 -22.47 14.79
C SER A 89 15.50 -22.98 15.80
N TYR A 90 16.22 -24.06 15.49
CA TYR A 90 17.32 -24.58 16.31
C TYR A 90 18.40 -23.51 16.54
N PHE A 91 18.80 -22.82 15.48
CA PHE A 91 19.82 -21.77 15.54
C PHE A 91 19.38 -20.62 16.45
N ILE A 92 18.14 -20.15 16.28
CA ILE A 92 17.55 -19.08 17.09
C ILE A 92 17.43 -19.50 18.56
N LYS A 93 16.89 -20.70 18.84
CA LYS A 93 16.79 -21.24 20.21
C LYS A 93 18.15 -21.41 20.88
N ARG A 94 19.20 -21.73 20.13
CA ARG A 94 20.56 -21.82 20.69
C ARG A 94 21.10 -20.45 21.09
N VAL A 95 20.91 -19.44 20.25
CA VAL A 95 21.26 -18.05 20.54
C VAL A 95 20.44 -17.51 21.72
N GLU A 96 19.13 -17.77 21.75
CA GLU A 96 18.26 -17.38 22.86
C GLU A 96 18.76 -17.95 24.19
N ARG A 97 18.99 -19.26 24.27
CA ARG A 97 19.48 -19.91 25.51
C ARG A 97 20.78 -19.27 26.02
N TYR A 98 21.68 -18.91 25.11
CA TYR A 98 22.92 -18.24 25.47
C TYR A 98 22.65 -16.84 26.05
N LEU A 99 21.82 -16.03 25.39
CA LEU A 99 21.45 -14.70 25.87
C LEU A 99 20.68 -14.74 27.19
N ASN A 100 19.75 -15.67 27.35
CA ASN A 100 18.99 -15.86 28.58
C ASN A 100 19.89 -16.29 29.75
N ALA A 101 20.91 -17.11 29.51
CA ALA A 101 21.92 -17.46 30.51
C ALA A 101 22.72 -16.25 31.01
N HIS A 102 22.77 -15.16 30.24
CA HIS A 102 23.38 -13.89 30.58
C HIS A 102 22.36 -12.82 31.03
N GLY A 103 21.12 -13.23 31.34
CA GLY A 103 20.06 -12.35 31.81
C GLY A 103 19.50 -11.40 30.75
N ARG A 104 19.68 -11.73 29.47
CA ARG A 104 19.11 -11.00 28.33
C ARG A 104 17.89 -11.72 27.78
N GLN A 105 17.12 -11.03 26.96
CA GLN A 105 15.93 -11.53 26.27
C GLN A 105 16.04 -11.20 24.79
N ILE A 106 15.49 -12.03 23.90
CA ILE A 106 15.61 -11.81 22.46
C ILE A 106 14.41 -11.07 21.88
N ILE A 107 14.70 -10.26 20.86
CA ILE A 107 13.71 -9.81 19.87
C ILE A 107 14.14 -10.36 18.51
N GLY A 108 13.21 -10.86 17.71
CA GLY A 108 13.48 -11.24 16.32
C GLY A 108 12.32 -10.89 15.41
N TRP A 109 12.61 -10.79 14.11
CA TRP A 109 11.59 -10.55 13.09
C TRP A 109 10.61 -11.73 13.00
N ASP A 110 9.39 -11.51 12.50
CA ASP A 110 8.33 -12.53 12.51
C ASP A 110 8.66 -13.86 11.80
N GLU A 111 9.72 -13.92 10.98
CA GLU A 111 10.32 -15.16 10.49
C GLU A 111 10.77 -16.13 11.59
N ILE A 112 11.07 -15.66 12.82
CA ILE A 112 11.45 -16.56 13.92
C ILE A 112 10.30 -17.49 14.38
N LEU A 113 9.08 -17.26 13.87
CA LEU A 113 7.95 -18.18 14.02
C LEU A 113 8.15 -19.49 13.21
N GLU A 114 8.94 -19.44 12.14
CA GLU A 114 9.21 -20.57 11.24
C GLU A 114 10.00 -21.66 12.00
N GLY A 115 9.50 -22.92 11.96
CA GLY A 115 10.09 -24.04 12.72
C GLY A 115 9.79 -24.02 14.24
N GLY A 116 8.93 -23.11 14.70
CA GLY A 116 8.45 -23.04 16.08
C GLY A 116 9.25 -22.06 16.95
N LEU A 117 8.51 -21.21 17.67
CA LEU A 117 9.07 -20.09 18.40
C LEU A 117 9.88 -20.51 19.64
N ALA A 118 10.86 -19.69 20.00
CA ALA A 118 11.65 -19.87 21.21
C ALA A 118 10.85 -19.32 22.43
N PRO A 119 10.81 -20.01 23.59
CA PRO A 119 9.77 -19.81 24.60
C PRO A 119 9.67 -18.40 25.20
N GLU A 120 10.76 -17.63 25.21
CA GLU A 120 10.78 -16.28 25.78
C GLU A 120 10.95 -15.19 24.70
N ALA A 121 10.90 -15.58 23.42
CA ALA A 121 11.10 -14.66 22.32
C ALA A 121 10.02 -13.58 22.25
N THR A 122 10.46 -12.35 22.05
CA THR A 122 9.61 -11.24 21.63
C THR A 122 9.65 -11.14 20.10
N VAL A 123 8.50 -10.98 19.45
CA VAL A 123 8.38 -10.95 17.99
C VAL A 123 8.20 -9.52 17.49
N MET A 124 8.98 -9.13 16.49
CA MET A 124 8.82 -7.87 15.75
C MET A 124 8.18 -8.15 14.40
N SER A 125 6.91 -7.77 14.22
CA SER A 125 6.16 -8.12 13.01
C SER A 125 6.30 -7.06 11.93
N TRP A 126 6.83 -7.43 10.76
CA TRP A 126 7.15 -6.49 9.69
C TRP A 126 6.47 -6.80 8.36
N ARG A 127 6.18 -8.08 8.08
CA ARG A 127 5.51 -8.55 6.84
C ARG A 127 3.99 -8.33 6.87
N GLY A 128 3.55 -7.23 7.48
CA GLY A 128 2.17 -6.97 7.88
C GLY A 128 1.95 -7.25 9.37
N GLU A 129 0.71 -7.51 9.76
CA GLU A 129 0.32 -7.72 11.17
C GLU A 129 0.15 -9.20 11.53
N GLN A 130 0.10 -10.09 10.54
CA GLN A 130 -0.26 -11.50 10.74
C GLN A 130 0.74 -12.25 11.63
N GLY A 131 2.05 -12.00 11.48
CA GLY A 131 3.06 -12.59 12.36
C GLY A 131 2.87 -12.16 13.81
N GLY A 132 2.61 -10.88 14.04
CA GLY A 132 2.31 -10.33 15.37
C GLY A 132 1.02 -10.90 15.97
N ILE A 133 -0.04 -11.05 15.16
CA ILE A 133 -1.30 -11.67 15.61
C ILE A 133 -1.05 -13.11 16.07
N GLN A 134 -0.33 -13.90 15.27
CA GLN A 134 -0.02 -15.29 15.60
C GLN A 134 0.85 -15.41 16.86
N ALA A 135 1.86 -14.54 17.01
CA ALA A 135 2.71 -14.51 18.19
C ALA A 135 1.92 -14.15 19.47
N ALA A 136 1.06 -13.14 19.40
CA ALA A 136 0.21 -12.73 20.53
C ALA A 136 -0.80 -13.82 20.92
N GLN A 137 -1.35 -14.56 19.95
CA GLN A 137 -2.22 -15.72 20.20
C GLN A 137 -1.48 -16.87 20.90
N GLN A 138 -0.16 -16.94 20.76
CA GLN A 138 0.72 -17.88 21.45
C GLN A 138 1.31 -17.29 22.74
N GLU A 139 0.79 -16.15 23.22
CA GLU A 139 1.24 -15.50 24.46
C GLU A 139 2.69 -14.97 24.42
N HIS A 140 3.21 -14.70 23.23
CA HIS A 140 4.49 -14.02 23.04
C HIS A 140 4.31 -12.52 22.93
N GLN A 141 5.29 -11.77 23.45
CA GLN A 141 5.30 -10.32 23.38
C GLN A 141 5.57 -9.86 21.95
N VAL A 142 4.91 -8.78 21.54
CA VAL A 142 4.92 -8.31 20.15
C VAL A 142 5.22 -6.82 20.06
N ILE A 143 6.12 -6.47 19.14
CA ILE A 143 6.36 -5.11 18.68
C ILE A 143 5.88 -5.03 17.23
N MET A 144 4.87 -4.20 16.96
CA MET A 144 4.34 -4.04 15.62
C MET A 144 5.21 -3.11 14.78
N THR A 145 5.66 -3.57 13.62
CA THR A 145 6.39 -2.75 12.64
C THR A 145 5.92 -2.99 11.21
N PRO A 146 4.59 -3.14 10.96
CA PRO A 146 4.11 -3.58 9.66
C PRO A 146 4.57 -2.63 8.56
N ASN A 147 5.15 -3.18 7.48
CA ASN A 147 5.67 -2.41 6.35
C ASN A 147 4.66 -1.45 5.70
N SER A 148 3.37 -1.72 5.88
CA SER A 148 2.28 -0.89 5.41
C SER A 148 2.20 0.47 6.10
N HIS A 149 2.56 0.57 7.39
CA HIS A 149 2.40 1.78 8.21
C HIS A 149 3.72 2.29 8.81
N CYS A 150 4.66 1.39 9.05
CA CYS A 150 5.83 1.65 9.88
C CYS A 150 7.16 1.65 9.11
N TYR A 151 7.14 1.52 7.78
CA TYR A 151 8.37 1.63 6.97
C TYR A 151 8.51 3.04 6.43
N PHE A 152 9.45 3.78 7.01
CA PHE A 152 9.70 5.19 6.69
C PHE A 152 10.76 5.38 5.61
N ASP A 153 11.38 4.30 5.14
CA ASP A 153 12.17 4.25 3.92
C ASP A 153 11.31 4.29 2.63
N HIS A 154 10.00 4.08 2.76
CA HIS A 154 9.02 4.25 1.68
C HIS A 154 8.74 5.72 1.34
N TYR A 155 8.31 5.98 0.09
CA TYR A 155 7.80 7.29 -0.32
C TYR A 155 6.70 7.80 0.62
N GLN A 156 6.74 9.09 0.93
CA GLN A 156 5.76 9.77 1.80
C GLN A 156 4.88 10.79 1.08
N ALA A 157 5.24 11.15 -0.16
CA ALA A 157 4.46 11.96 -1.08
C ALA A 157 4.61 11.40 -2.50
N ASP A 158 4.10 12.10 -3.51
CA ASP A 158 4.12 11.65 -4.91
C ASP A 158 5.55 11.28 -5.37
N PRO A 159 5.82 10.03 -5.77
CA PRO A 159 7.15 9.58 -6.18
C PRO A 159 7.74 10.33 -7.38
N ALA A 160 6.93 10.98 -8.23
CA ALA A 160 7.40 11.73 -9.41
C ALA A 160 8.29 12.96 -9.07
N PHE A 161 8.50 13.18 -7.78
CA PHE A 161 8.63 14.49 -7.18
C PHE A 161 9.32 14.45 -5.82
N GLU A 162 9.58 13.24 -5.33
CA GLU A 162 10.29 12.96 -4.10
C GLU A 162 11.72 12.49 -4.43
N PRO A 163 12.66 12.61 -3.48
CA PRO A 163 13.93 11.90 -3.57
C PRO A 163 13.70 10.40 -3.78
N LYS A 164 14.60 9.75 -4.53
CA LYS A 164 14.51 8.32 -4.78
C LYS A 164 14.43 7.54 -3.46
N ALA A 165 13.42 6.70 -3.35
CA ALA A 165 13.21 5.77 -2.24
C ALA A 165 13.12 4.34 -2.80
N ILE A 166 13.12 3.33 -1.91
CA ILE A 166 13.03 1.91 -2.29
C ILE A 166 11.73 1.57 -3.04
N GLY A 167 10.67 2.34 -2.77
CA GLY A 167 9.32 2.07 -3.26
C GLY A 167 8.30 2.40 -2.17
N GLY A 168 7.19 1.65 -2.17
CA GLY A 168 6.14 1.80 -1.15
C GLY A 168 5.44 3.16 -1.17
N PHE A 169 4.44 3.31 -0.30
CA PHE A 169 3.77 4.59 -0.07
C PHE A 169 3.18 4.62 1.35
N THR A 170 3.86 5.34 2.23
CA THR A 170 3.56 5.48 3.66
C THR A 170 3.44 6.96 4.01
N PRO A 171 2.38 7.66 3.55
CA PRO A 171 2.15 9.09 3.83
C PRO A 171 1.79 9.34 5.30
N LEU A 172 1.91 10.60 5.73
CA LEU A 172 1.71 11.02 7.12
C LEU A 172 0.36 10.56 7.71
N ASN A 173 -0.73 10.73 6.96
CA ASN A 173 -2.07 10.31 7.39
C ASN A 173 -2.19 8.79 7.59
N LYS A 174 -1.48 8.00 6.77
CA LYS A 174 -1.48 6.54 6.90
C LYS A 174 -0.78 6.12 8.19
N VAL A 175 0.35 6.74 8.52
CA VAL A 175 1.04 6.51 9.80
C VAL A 175 0.15 6.89 10.97
N TYR A 176 -0.45 8.08 10.95
CA TYR A 176 -1.29 8.57 12.06
C TYR A 176 -2.54 7.71 12.30
N ASN A 177 -3.16 7.22 11.24
CA ASN A 177 -4.36 6.40 11.32
C ASN A 177 -4.09 4.93 11.67
N TYR A 178 -2.82 4.54 11.84
CA TYR A 178 -2.48 3.19 12.29
C TYR A 178 -3.04 2.92 13.70
N GLU A 179 -3.61 1.73 13.87
CA GLU A 179 -4.04 1.18 15.15
C GLU A 179 -3.15 -0.03 15.47
N PRO A 180 -2.18 0.08 16.40
CA PRO A 180 -1.26 -1.01 16.71
C PRO A 180 -1.91 -2.27 17.25
N ILE A 181 -3.11 -2.18 17.84
CA ILE A 181 -3.84 -3.34 18.39
C ILE A 181 -4.81 -3.87 17.32
N PRO A 182 -4.54 -5.04 16.70
CA PRO A 182 -5.41 -5.59 15.67
C PRO A 182 -6.78 -5.98 16.21
N THR A 183 -7.82 -5.81 15.41
CA THR A 183 -9.20 -6.16 15.78
C THR A 183 -9.45 -7.67 15.89
N ASP A 184 -8.54 -8.49 15.35
CA ASP A 184 -8.61 -9.94 15.38
C ASP A 184 -8.17 -10.55 16.73
N LEU A 185 -7.64 -9.73 17.65
CA LEU A 185 -7.22 -10.17 18.98
C LEU A 185 -8.32 -9.95 20.02
N SER A 186 -8.45 -10.88 20.96
CA SER A 186 -9.25 -10.66 22.17
C SER A 186 -8.59 -9.64 23.10
N GLU A 187 -9.34 -9.10 24.06
CA GLU A 187 -8.79 -8.16 25.05
C GLU A 187 -7.61 -8.74 25.85
N GLU A 188 -7.61 -10.05 26.12
CA GLU A 188 -6.49 -10.72 26.79
C GLU A 188 -5.27 -10.85 25.88
N GLN A 189 -5.47 -11.24 24.61
CA GLN A 189 -4.38 -11.35 23.63
C GLN A 189 -3.79 -9.98 23.26
N ALA A 190 -4.61 -8.93 23.26
CA ALA A 190 -4.16 -7.56 22.99
C ALA A 190 -3.10 -7.07 23.98
N LYS A 191 -3.04 -7.62 25.20
CA LYS A 191 -2.03 -7.26 26.22
C LYS A 191 -0.61 -7.66 25.83
N TYR A 192 -0.45 -8.59 24.90
CA TYR A 192 0.86 -9.00 24.38
C TYR A 192 1.39 -8.04 23.32
N ILE A 193 0.58 -7.10 22.83
CA ILE A 193 1.06 -6.04 21.94
C ILE A 193 1.66 -4.92 22.80
N TRP A 194 2.99 -4.82 22.85
CA TRP A 194 3.69 -3.78 23.62
C TRP A 194 3.67 -2.41 22.96
N GLY A 195 3.47 -2.35 21.65
CA GLY A 195 3.42 -1.11 20.90
C GLY A 195 3.86 -1.31 19.46
N ALA A 196 4.32 -0.23 18.83
CA ALA A 196 4.86 -0.24 17.48
C ALA A 196 6.18 0.54 17.38
N GLN A 197 6.90 0.34 16.27
CA GLN A 197 8.13 1.06 15.95
C GLN A 197 8.17 1.40 14.45
N GLY A 198 8.67 2.59 14.13
CA GLY A 198 8.94 3.00 12.74
C GLY A 198 10.36 2.60 12.33
N ASN A 199 10.47 1.79 11.28
CA ASN A 199 11.74 1.30 10.73
C ASN A 199 12.28 2.26 9.66
N MET A 200 13.61 2.36 9.60
CA MET A 200 14.32 3.22 8.67
C MET A 200 15.50 2.46 8.05
N TRP A 201 15.27 1.86 6.89
CA TRP A 201 16.29 1.26 6.04
C TRP A 201 16.95 2.33 5.16
N THR A 202 18.27 2.24 4.93
CA THR A 202 19.07 3.37 4.42
C THR A 202 19.69 3.14 3.04
N GLU A 203 19.21 2.18 2.26
CA GLU A 203 19.74 1.81 0.93
C GLU A 203 19.80 2.99 -0.04
N TYR A 204 18.79 3.87 0.04
CA TYR A 204 18.65 5.03 -0.84
C TYR A 204 18.90 6.36 -0.12
N MET A 205 19.54 6.33 1.06
CA MET A 205 19.74 7.50 1.92
C MET A 205 21.22 7.71 2.27
N PRO A 206 22.02 8.25 1.33
CA PRO A 206 23.46 8.40 1.49
C PRO A 206 23.91 9.37 2.60
N ASN A 207 23.01 10.14 3.22
CA ASN A 207 23.37 11.12 4.24
C ASN A 207 22.26 11.32 5.29
N SER A 208 22.63 11.88 6.44
CA SER A 208 21.72 12.12 7.57
C SER A 208 20.57 13.08 7.23
N SER A 209 20.82 14.08 6.37
CA SER A 209 19.78 15.03 5.94
C SER A 209 18.64 14.32 5.20
N GLN A 210 18.93 13.31 4.39
CA GLN A 210 17.89 12.52 3.74
C GLN A 210 17.18 11.58 4.72
N VAL A 211 17.90 11.01 5.70
CA VAL A 211 17.28 10.22 6.77
C VAL A 211 16.30 11.08 7.58
N GLU A 212 16.70 12.30 7.97
CA GLU A 212 15.82 13.26 8.65
C GLU A 212 14.58 13.58 7.81
N TYR A 213 14.76 13.88 6.52
CA TYR A 213 13.67 14.14 5.59
C TYR A 213 12.67 12.98 5.52
N MET A 214 13.16 11.74 5.53
CA MET A 214 12.33 10.53 5.45
C MET A 214 11.66 10.21 6.81
N LEU A 215 12.31 10.46 7.94
CA LEU A 215 11.71 10.26 9.27
C LEU A 215 10.65 11.32 9.61
N LEU A 216 10.92 12.59 9.30
CA LEU A 216 10.13 13.71 9.79
C LEU A 216 9.15 14.23 8.72
N PRO A 217 7.85 14.44 9.05
CA PRO A 217 7.26 14.40 10.39
C PRO A 217 6.58 13.08 10.78
N ARG A 218 6.76 11.98 10.01
CA ARG A 218 6.09 10.69 10.29
C ARG A 218 6.41 10.11 11.67
N MET A 219 7.62 10.32 12.16
CA MET A 219 8.00 9.96 13.52
C MET A 219 7.14 10.69 14.58
N ILE A 220 6.76 11.95 14.34
CA ILE A 220 5.88 12.71 15.24
C ILE A 220 4.47 12.09 15.22
N ALA A 221 3.95 11.73 14.04
CA ALA A 221 2.67 11.06 13.94
C ALA A 221 2.66 9.72 14.70
N LEU A 222 3.67 8.87 14.48
CA LEU A 222 3.77 7.59 15.18
C LEU A 222 3.92 7.77 16.69
N SER A 223 4.64 8.79 17.14
CA SER A 223 4.76 9.08 18.59
C SER A 223 3.39 9.37 19.23
N GLU A 224 2.49 10.06 18.53
CA GLU A 224 1.14 10.31 19.02
C GLU A 224 0.28 9.05 19.00
N VAL A 225 0.42 8.21 17.97
CA VAL A 225 -0.24 6.90 17.89
C VAL A 225 0.11 6.02 19.08
N LEU A 226 1.37 6.06 19.52
CA LEU A 226 1.88 5.21 20.60
C LEU A 226 1.65 5.77 22.00
N TRP A 227 1.56 7.09 22.12
CA TRP A 227 1.47 7.76 23.41
C TRP A 227 0.05 8.15 23.81
N SER A 228 -0.77 8.60 22.85
CA SER A 228 -2.11 9.09 23.12
C SER A 228 -3.13 7.97 23.10
N ARG A 229 -4.18 8.10 23.93
CA ARG A 229 -5.30 7.16 23.87
C ARG A 229 -6.04 7.29 22.56
N LYS A 230 -6.50 6.15 22.02
CA LYS A 230 -7.20 6.04 20.75
C LYS A 230 -8.34 7.03 20.59
N GLU A 231 -9.15 7.21 21.64
CA GLU A 231 -10.33 8.08 21.64
C GLU A 231 -10.02 9.57 21.48
N TYR A 232 -8.76 9.99 21.66
CA TYR A 232 -8.32 11.37 21.50
C TYR A 232 -7.58 11.62 20.18
N LYS A 233 -7.39 10.59 19.34
CA LYS A 233 -6.74 10.75 18.04
C LYS A 233 -7.70 11.45 17.06
N ASP A 234 -7.24 12.55 16.51
CA ASP A 234 -7.92 13.31 15.46
C ASP A 234 -6.85 13.84 14.49
N TYR A 235 -6.87 13.35 13.25
CA TYR A 235 -5.86 13.71 12.26
C TYR A 235 -5.88 15.21 11.90
N LEU A 236 -7.05 15.84 11.86
CA LEU A 236 -7.17 17.26 11.51
C LEU A 236 -6.61 18.13 12.63
N ASP A 237 -6.92 17.80 13.89
CA ASP A 237 -6.34 18.50 15.04
C ASP A 237 -4.83 18.23 15.16
N PHE A 238 -4.39 16.98 14.93
CA PHE A 238 -2.96 16.64 14.84
C PHE A 238 -2.24 17.48 13.78
N ASN A 239 -2.77 17.57 12.56
CA ASN A 239 -2.13 18.33 11.47
C ASN A 239 -2.07 19.83 11.79
N LYS A 240 -3.04 20.37 12.53
CA LYS A 240 -2.99 21.74 13.07
C LYS A 240 -1.85 21.89 14.09
N ARG A 241 -1.72 20.99 15.07
CA ARG A 241 -0.65 21.03 16.08
C ARG A 241 0.73 20.76 15.48
N LEU A 242 0.80 19.97 14.41
CA LEU A 242 2.02 19.65 13.67
C LEU A 242 2.67 20.91 13.09
N GLN A 243 1.91 21.95 12.72
CA GLN A 243 2.49 23.19 12.20
C GLN A 243 3.44 23.85 13.21
N SER A 244 3.11 23.79 14.50
CA SER A 244 4.01 24.29 15.56
C SER A 244 5.28 23.45 15.68
N HIS A 245 5.18 22.13 15.47
CA HIS A 245 6.35 21.25 15.43
C HIS A 245 7.21 21.49 14.19
N LYS A 246 6.62 21.69 13.00
CA LYS A 246 7.37 22.05 11.77
C LYS A 246 8.19 23.33 11.99
N ASN A 247 7.61 24.35 12.64
CA ASN A 247 8.34 25.56 13.02
C ASN A 247 9.51 25.29 13.99
N LEU A 248 9.34 24.35 14.93
CA LEU A 248 10.42 23.94 15.83
C LEU A 248 11.53 23.19 15.06
N LEU A 249 11.17 22.23 14.21
CA LEU A 249 12.12 21.49 13.38
C LEU A 249 12.95 22.44 12.51
N GLN A 250 12.30 23.42 11.88
CA GLN A 250 12.97 24.47 11.11
C GLN A 250 13.95 25.29 11.94
N LYS A 251 13.56 25.72 13.16
CA LYS A 251 14.45 26.46 14.08
C LYS A 251 15.64 25.64 14.55
N LEU A 252 15.46 24.33 14.71
CA LEU A 252 16.52 23.39 15.08
C LEU A 252 17.41 22.99 13.89
N GLY A 253 17.02 23.35 12.67
CA GLY A 253 17.79 23.06 11.46
C GLY A 253 17.60 21.64 10.92
N TYR A 254 16.59 20.90 11.39
CA TYR A 254 16.28 19.55 10.88
C TYR A 254 15.68 19.62 9.49
N GLN A 255 16.05 18.65 8.65
CA GLN A 255 15.40 18.45 7.36
C GLN A 255 14.14 17.61 7.54
N TYR A 256 13.03 18.06 6.98
CA TYR A 256 11.74 17.37 7.12
C TYR A 256 10.92 17.51 5.83
N SER A 257 10.05 16.53 5.58
CA SER A 257 9.12 16.61 4.47
C SER A 257 8.07 17.69 4.70
N LYS A 258 7.84 18.51 3.66
CA LYS A 258 6.76 19.49 3.67
C LYS A 258 5.37 18.83 3.53
N GLY A 259 5.32 17.53 3.23
CA GLY A 259 4.11 16.78 2.94
C GLY A 259 3.69 16.90 1.47
N SER A 260 2.60 16.23 1.10
CA SER A 260 2.09 16.24 -0.26
C SER A 260 1.34 17.53 -0.60
N TYR A 261 1.61 18.10 -1.77
CA TYR A 261 0.79 19.16 -2.37
C TYR A 261 -0.22 18.61 -3.39
N LYS A 262 -0.37 17.28 -3.48
CA LYS A 262 -1.38 16.64 -4.34
C LYS A 262 -2.77 17.00 -3.81
N ILE A 263 -3.62 17.47 -4.71
CA ILE A 263 -5.05 17.63 -4.44
C ILE A 263 -5.75 16.39 -4.98
N ASN A 264 -6.73 15.88 -4.24
CA ASN A 264 -7.69 14.92 -4.73
C ASN A 264 -9.07 15.58 -4.82
N LEU A 265 -9.92 15.09 -5.71
CA LEU A 265 -11.29 15.57 -5.88
C LEU A 265 -12.24 14.48 -5.40
N LEU A 266 -13.04 14.80 -4.39
CA LEU A 266 -14.15 13.96 -3.97
C LEU A 266 -15.43 14.49 -4.59
N THR A 267 -16.23 13.58 -5.13
CA THR A 267 -17.54 13.89 -5.69
C THR A 267 -18.62 13.19 -4.86
N LYS A 268 -19.71 13.91 -4.60
CA LYS A 268 -20.90 13.38 -3.93
C LYS A 268 -22.14 13.81 -4.69
N TYR A 269 -22.95 12.84 -5.08
CA TYR A 269 -24.24 13.12 -5.69
C TYR A 269 -25.22 13.64 -4.63
N ASP A 270 -25.76 14.84 -4.88
CA ASP A 270 -26.88 15.39 -4.14
C ASP A 270 -28.18 14.88 -4.77
N THR A 271 -28.80 13.89 -4.13
CA THR A 271 -30.05 13.27 -4.61
C THR A 271 -31.24 14.21 -4.58
N THR A 272 -31.19 15.28 -3.78
CA THR A 272 -32.28 16.26 -3.66
C THR A 272 -32.23 17.26 -4.81
N ASN A 273 -31.02 17.75 -5.11
CA ASN A 273 -30.82 18.76 -6.16
C ASN A 273 -30.46 18.15 -7.52
N HIS A 274 -30.26 16.83 -7.59
CA HIS A 274 -29.82 16.10 -8.78
C HIS A 274 -28.50 16.62 -9.37
N THR A 275 -27.57 17.04 -8.51
CA THR A 275 -26.28 17.63 -8.92
C THR A 275 -25.10 16.95 -8.22
N TYR A 276 -23.93 16.95 -8.85
CA TYR A 276 -22.69 16.59 -8.17
C TYR A 276 -22.08 17.78 -7.43
N LYS A 277 -21.83 17.58 -6.14
CA LYS A 277 -20.98 18.45 -5.34
C LYS A 277 -19.58 17.87 -5.35
N ALA A 278 -18.61 18.73 -5.62
CA ALA A 278 -17.20 18.40 -5.70
C ALA A 278 -16.45 19.13 -4.59
N GLU A 279 -15.54 18.43 -3.93
CA GLU A 279 -14.79 18.90 -2.78
C GLU A 279 -13.32 18.53 -2.97
N PHE A 280 -12.44 19.54 -2.92
CA PHE A 280 -11.00 19.28 -2.93
C PHE A 280 -10.54 18.84 -1.54
N VAL A 281 -9.76 17.77 -1.50
CA VAL A 281 -9.10 17.29 -0.27
C VAL A 281 -7.61 17.19 -0.50
N ASN A 282 -6.82 17.52 0.52
CA ASN A 282 -5.36 17.53 0.45
C ASN A 282 -4.74 17.35 1.85
N GLU A 283 -3.42 17.16 1.90
CA GLU A 283 -2.69 16.96 3.16
C GLU A 283 -2.31 18.28 3.86
N GLN A 284 -2.17 19.38 3.11
CA GLN A 284 -1.68 20.65 3.64
C GLN A 284 -2.71 21.30 4.57
N HIS A 285 -2.22 21.82 5.69
CA HIS A 285 -3.05 22.53 6.66
C HIS A 285 -3.43 23.91 6.12
N GLN A 286 -4.75 24.19 6.04
CA GLN A 286 -5.28 25.47 5.56
C GLN A 286 -4.73 25.89 4.17
N ALA A 287 -4.61 24.93 3.27
CA ALA A 287 -4.12 25.16 1.92
C ALA A 287 -4.95 26.21 1.17
N ILE A 288 -4.30 27.16 0.50
CA ILE A 288 -4.96 28.06 -0.44
C ILE A 288 -5.05 27.32 -1.78
N ILE A 289 -6.22 26.74 -2.06
CA ILE A 289 -6.47 26.03 -3.32
C ILE A 289 -7.13 26.99 -4.31
N ARG A 290 -6.53 27.12 -5.48
CA ARG A 290 -7.09 27.85 -6.63
C ARG A 290 -7.40 26.87 -7.76
N TYR A 291 -8.51 27.08 -8.46
CA TYR A 291 -8.94 26.17 -9.50
C TYR A 291 -9.64 26.86 -10.69
N THR A 292 -9.68 26.15 -11.80
CA THR A 292 -10.32 26.53 -13.06
C THR A 292 -11.17 25.36 -13.58
N LEU A 293 -12.18 25.67 -14.40
CA LEU A 293 -13.11 24.70 -15.00
C LEU A 293 -13.07 24.74 -16.53
N ASP A 294 -12.16 25.53 -17.11
CA ASP A 294 -12.09 25.87 -18.53
C ASP A 294 -10.76 25.45 -19.15
N ASN A 295 -10.04 24.49 -18.53
CA ASN A 295 -8.74 24.00 -18.96
C ASN A 295 -7.59 25.04 -18.90
N THR A 296 -7.81 26.22 -18.31
CA THR A 296 -6.72 27.19 -18.08
C THR A 296 -5.92 26.85 -16.82
N MET A 297 -4.69 27.35 -16.73
CA MET A 297 -3.86 27.17 -15.53
C MET A 297 -4.33 28.07 -14.38
N PRO A 298 -4.54 27.53 -13.17
CA PRO A 298 -4.86 28.36 -12.00
C PRO A 298 -3.78 29.39 -11.71
N ASN A 299 -4.19 30.57 -11.28
CA ASN A 299 -3.36 31.67 -10.80
C ASN A 299 -4.07 32.43 -9.67
N ASP A 300 -3.46 33.50 -9.17
CA ASP A 300 -4.00 34.31 -8.06
C ASP A 300 -5.37 34.96 -8.34
N SER A 301 -5.76 35.06 -9.61
CA SER A 301 -7.06 35.58 -10.04
C SER A 301 -8.11 34.48 -10.23
N SER A 302 -7.71 33.21 -10.20
CA SER A 302 -8.61 32.06 -10.36
C SER A 302 -9.49 31.87 -9.13
N LEU A 303 -10.56 31.07 -9.29
CA LEU A 303 -11.49 30.76 -8.21
C LEU A 303 -10.74 30.15 -7.03
N GLN A 304 -11.00 30.66 -5.82
CA GLN A 304 -10.52 30.06 -4.60
C GLN A 304 -11.53 29.02 -4.11
N PHE A 305 -11.03 27.88 -3.67
CA PHE A 305 -11.86 26.86 -3.05
C PHE A 305 -12.04 27.18 -1.55
N ASP A 306 -13.24 27.63 -1.21
CA ASP A 306 -13.64 27.87 0.19
C ASP A 306 -14.60 26.78 0.72
N SER A 307 -15.31 26.10 -0.18
CA SER A 307 -16.24 25.01 0.13
C SER A 307 -16.57 24.18 -1.10
N ALA A 308 -17.23 23.04 -0.91
CA ALA A 308 -17.72 22.21 -2.01
C ALA A 308 -18.53 23.01 -3.05
N PHE A 309 -18.30 22.74 -4.33
CA PHE A 309 -18.92 23.44 -5.46
C PHE A 309 -19.67 22.48 -6.38
N ILE A 310 -20.60 23.00 -7.18
CA ILE A 310 -21.40 22.18 -8.09
C ILE A 310 -20.73 22.11 -9.47
N ILE A 311 -20.59 20.89 -10.01
CA ILE A 311 -20.18 20.68 -11.39
C ILE A 311 -21.44 20.43 -12.23
N LYS A 312 -21.75 21.36 -13.15
CA LYS A 312 -22.98 21.31 -13.97
C LYS A 312 -22.78 20.69 -15.36
N HIS A 313 -21.56 20.74 -15.89
CA HIS A 313 -21.25 20.34 -17.25
C HIS A 313 -19.91 19.62 -17.28
N SER A 314 -19.69 18.81 -18.32
CA SER A 314 -18.38 18.19 -18.57
C SER A 314 -17.30 19.28 -18.66
N CYS A 315 -16.21 19.09 -17.93
CA CYS A 315 -15.11 20.05 -17.85
C CYS A 315 -13.81 19.37 -17.42
N LEU A 316 -12.69 20.04 -17.69
CA LEU A 316 -11.42 19.71 -17.05
C LEU A 316 -11.23 20.64 -15.85
N ILE A 317 -11.24 20.05 -14.66
CA ILE A 317 -11.02 20.73 -13.40
C ILE A 317 -9.52 20.73 -13.15
N THR A 318 -8.90 21.92 -13.12
CA THR A 318 -7.48 22.05 -12.78
C THR A 318 -7.37 22.79 -11.47
N ALA A 319 -6.69 22.23 -10.48
CA ALA A 319 -6.57 22.78 -9.14
C ALA A 319 -5.12 22.76 -8.66
N ALA A 320 -4.69 23.80 -7.95
CA ALA A 320 -3.35 23.90 -7.40
C ALA A 320 -3.31 24.61 -6.05
N ILE A 321 -2.30 24.28 -5.25
CA ILE A 321 -2.02 24.91 -3.95
C ILE A 321 -1.05 26.07 -4.17
N PHE A 322 -1.36 27.21 -3.55
CA PHE A 322 -0.53 28.40 -3.53
C PHE A 322 -0.09 28.73 -2.09
N GLU A 323 1.15 29.15 -1.90
CA GLU A 323 1.62 29.77 -0.66
C GLU A 323 2.26 31.12 -0.99
N GLN A 324 1.84 32.19 -0.31
CA GLN A 324 2.36 33.55 -0.55
C GLN A 324 2.27 34.01 -2.02
N GLY A 325 1.29 33.50 -2.78
CA GLY A 325 1.10 33.80 -4.22
C GLY A 325 1.96 32.93 -5.15
N GLU A 326 2.80 32.04 -4.61
CA GLU A 326 3.61 31.13 -5.41
C GLU A 326 2.94 29.78 -5.58
N LEU A 327 3.00 29.25 -6.80
CA LEU A 327 2.53 27.91 -7.13
C LEU A 327 3.46 26.87 -6.47
N MET A 328 2.91 26.07 -5.55
CA MET A 328 3.73 25.11 -4.79
C MET A 328 4.12 23.89 -5.62
N ARG A 329 3.23 23.45 -6.51
CA ARG A 329 3.42 22.27 -7.35
C ARG A 329 2.62 22.33 -8.65
N SER A 330 2.98 21.44 -9.57
CA SER A 330 2.17 21.17 -10.76
C SER A 330 0.71 20.90 -10.38
N PRO A 331 -0.27 21.55 -11.05
CA PRO A 331 -1.67 21.40 -10.71
C PRO A 331 -2.17 19.95 -10.86
N SER A 332 -3.08 19.57 -9.96
CA SER A 332 -3.88 18.36 -10.10
C SER A 332 -4.99 18.60 -11.13
N LYS A 333 -5.25 17.60 -11.98
CA LYS A 333 -6.22 17.67 -13.07
C LYS A 333 -7.23 16.54 -12.94
N PHE A 334 -8.51 16.86 -13.05
CA PHE A 334 -9.62 15.91 -12.96
C PHE A 334 -10.54 16.12 -14.15
N GLN A 335 -10.71 15.08 -14.97
CA GLN A 335 -11.62 15.12 -16.10
C GLN A 335 -13.00 14.70 -15.62
N TYR A 336 -13.94 15.65 -15.61
CA TYR A 336 -15.35 15.38 -15.30
C TYR A 336 -16.15 15.27 -16.59
N GLU A 337 -16.91 14.18 -16.74
CA GLU A 337 -17.84 13.97 -17.84
C GLU A 337 -19.27 13.81 -17.31
N HIS A 338 -20.15 14.75 -17.67
CA HIS A 338 -21.56 14.65 -17.36
C HIS A 338 -22.26 13.71 -18.35
N HIS A 339 -23.01 12.72 -17.84
CA HIS A 339 -23.75 11.75 -18.64
C HIS A 339 -24.95 11.16 -17.87
N ILE A 340 -25.78 10.34 -18.52
CA ILE A 340 -27.09 9.89 -17.97
C ILE A 340 -26.93 9.05 -16.70
N GLY A 341 -25.88 8.22 -16.67
CA GLY A 341 -25.53 7.34 -15.55
C GLY A 341 -25.07 8.06 -14.28
N VAL A 342 -24.62 9.32 -14.38
CA VAL A 342 -24.07 10.09 -13.27
C VAL A 342 -25.07 10.17 -12.10
N GLY A 343 -24.68 9.62 -10.95
CA GLY A 343 -25.48 9.63 -9.71
C GLY A 343 -26.61 8.60 -9.65
N LYS A 344 -26.67 7.68 -10.62
CA LYS A 344 -27.61 6.56 -10.61
C LYS A 344 -27.12 5.45 -9.69
N GLN A 345 -28.03 4.55 -9.33
CA GLN A 345 -27.69 3.40 -8.50
C GLN A 345 -27.03 2.32 -9.35
N ILE A 346 -25.93 1.78 -8.84
CA ILE A 346 -25.20 0.65 -9.41
C ILE A 346 -25.08 -0.47 -8.37
N GLU A 347 -25.39 -1.69 -8.78
CA GLU A 347 -25.23 -2.91 -8.00
C GLU A 347 -24.07 -3.72 -8.59
N LEU A 348 -22.99 -3.88 -7.83
CA LEU A 348 -21.87 -4.74 -8.21
C LEU A 348 -22.18 -6.19 -7.83
N LEU A 349 -22.37 -7.05 -8.83
CA LEU A 349 -22.66 -8.48 -8.62
C LEU A 349 -21.40 -9.29 -8.29
N LYS A 350 -20.22 -8.70 -8.47
CA LYS A 350 -18.93 -9.24 -8.05
C LYS A 350 -18.24 -8.21 -7.14
N LYS A 351 -17.71 -8.65 -6.00
CA LYS A 351 -17.01 -7.78 -5.05
C LYS A 351 -15.67 -7.33 -5.63
N PRO A 352 -15.39 -6.02 -5.71
CA PRO A 352 -14.08 -5.52 -6.13
C PRO A 352 -13.02 -5.73 -5.04
N SER A 353 -11.75 -5.60 -5.43
CA SER A 353 -10.62 -5.59 -4.51
C SER A 353 -10.47 -4.21 -3.86
N LEU A 354 -10.11 -4.21 -2.57
CA LEU A 354 -9.79 -2.98 -1.83
C LEU A 354 -8.32 -2.56 -1.98
N GLU A 355 -7.50 -3.36 -2.68
CA GLU A 355 -6.06 -3.14 -2.82
C GLU A 355 -5.72 -1.85 -3.61
N TYR A 356 -6.60 -1.45 -4.53
CA TYR A 356 -6.49 -0.22 -5.31
C TYR A 356 -7.36 0.91 -4.76
N GLY A 357 -7.73 0.90 -3.46
CA GLY A 357 -8.13 2.11 -2.72
C GLY A 357 -9.46 2.79 -3.08
N GLY A 358 -10.21 2.31 -4.08
CA GLY A 358 -11.45 2.94 -4.50
C GLY A 358 -12.61 2.80 -3.49
N LYS A 359 -13.36 3.89 -3.26
CA LYS A 359 -14.71 3.82 -2.66
C LYS A 359 -15.64 3.04 -3.61
N VAL A 360 -15.86 1.77 -3.26
CA VAL A 360 -16.55 0.76 -4.07
C VAL A 360 -17.92 1.18 -4.62
N GLU A 361 -18.63 2.07 -3.94
CA GLU A 361 -20.06 2.30 -4.19
C GLU A 361 -20.37 3.33 -5.30
N THR A 362 -19.42 4.18 -5.70
CA THR A 362 -19.72 5.30 -6.63
C THR A 362 -18.76 5.51 -7.80
N ILE A 363 -17.58 4.89 -7.81
CA ILE A 363 -16.49 5.18 -8.78
C ILE A 363 -16.88 4.97 -10.25
N LEU A 364 -17.87 4.12 -10.53
CA LEU A 364 -18.27 3.83 -11.91
C LEU A 364 -19.31 4.81 -12.46
N LEU A 365 -19.90 5.68 -11.62
CA LEU A 365 -21.00 6.60 -11.98
C LEU A 365 -20.86 7.98 -11.30
N ASP A 366 -19.64 8.42 -10.98
CA ASP A 366 -19.36 9.69 -10.31
C ASP A 366 -18.95 10.83 -11.24
N GLY A 367 -18.84 10.53 -12.54
CA GLY A 367 -18.44 11.42 -13.62
C GLY A 367 -16.94 11.68 -13.69
N LEU A 368 -16.11 11.16 -12.80
CA LEU A 368 -14.66 11.36 -12.81
C LEU A 368 -13.98 10.27 -13.63
N GLN A 369 -13.23 10.67 -14.66
CA GLN A 369 -12.43 9.72 -15.43
C GLN A 369 -11.14 9.37 -14.70
N GLY A 370 -10.70 8.12 -14.91
CA GLY A 370 -9.43 7.63 -14.42
C GLY A 370 -8.24 8.37 -15.03
N SER A 371 -7.11 8.35 -14.32
CA SER A 371 -5.84 8.87 -14.81
C SER A 371 -4.81 7.76 -14.89
N SER A 372 -3.98 7.77 -15.94
CA SER A 372 -2.81 6.88 -16.05
C SER A 372 -1.74 7.13 -14.99
N ASN A 373 -1.78 8.28 -14.29
CA ASN A 373 -0.81 8.67 -13.28
C ASN A 373 -1.25 8.32 -11.85
N SER A 374 -2.50 7.87 -11.64
CA SER A 374 -3.04 7.60 -10.30
C SER A 374 -4.02 6.42 -10.35
N TYR A 375 -3.56 5.24 -9.94
CA TYR A 375 -4.35 4.00 -10.01
C TYR A 375 -5.22 3.74 -8.78
N LYS A 376 -5.00 4.45 -7.66
CA LYS A 376 -5.59 4.13 -6.36
C LYS A 376 -6.86 4.90 -6.00
N ASP A 377 -7.16 5.97 -6.74
CA ASP A 377 -8.20 6.94 -6.33
C ASP A 377 -9.36 7.02 -7.34
N SER A 378 -9.20 6.49 -8.56
CA SER A 378 -10.14 6.69 -9.67
C SER A 378 -10.40 5.43 -10.51
N TRP A 379 -10.04 4.26 -9.97
CA TRP A 379 -10.17 2.98 -10.66
C TRP A 379 -10.78 1.93 -9.73
N LEU A 380 -11.74 1.16 -10.23
CA LEU A 380 -12.30 0.01 -9.56
C LEU A 380 -11.58 -1.25 -10.03
N ALA A 381 -11.00 -2.02 -9.10
CA ALA A 381 -10.13 -3.15 -9.41
C ALA A 381 -10.77 -4.51 -9.12
N PHE A 382 -10.54 -5.49 -9.98
CA PHE A 382 -10.96 -6.88 -9.82
C PHE A 382 -9.78 -7.81 -10.11
N LYS A 383 -9.51 -8.77 -9.21
CA LYS A 383 -8.45 -9.78 -9.39
C LYS A 383 -9.06 -11.11 -9.82
N GLY A 384 -8.69 -11.61 -11.00
CA GLY A 384 -9.16 -12.89 -11.53
C GLY A 384 -10.69 -12.98 -11.69
N LYS A 385 -11.36 -11.82 -11.79
CA LYS A 385 -12.82 -11.70 -11.86
C LYS A 385 -13.19 -10.61 -12.85
N ASP A 386 -14.24 -10.86 -13.63
CA ASP A 386 -14.92 -9.83 -14.42
C ASP A 386 -15.51 -8.71 -13.55
N LEU A 387 -15.70 -7.54 -14.15
CA LEU A 387 -16.69 -6.59 -13.66
C LEU A 387 -18.07 -7.07 -14.10
N LEU A 388 -19.00 -7.17 -13.15
CA LEU A 388 -20.40 -7.46 -13.43
C LEU A 388 -21.27 -6.50 -12.62
N ALA A 389 -22.00 -5.61 -13.30
CA ALA A 389 -22.76 -4.55 -12.65
C ALA A 389 -24.16 -4.39 -13.25
N LYS A 390 -25.14 -4.05 -12.42
CA LYS A 390 -26.49 -3.61 -12.85
C LYS A 390 -26.68 -2.13 -12.54
N ILE A 391 -27.34 -1.40 -13.43
CA ILE A 391 -27.58 0.04 -13.31
C ILE A 391 -29.08 0.30 -13.51
N ASP A 392 -29.69 1.02 -12.56
CA ASP A 392 -31.05 1.55 -12.69
C ASP A 392 -31.00 3.04 -13.00
N LEU A 393 -31.34 3.41 -14.24
CA LEU A 393 -31.38 4.80 -14.69
C LEU A 393 -32.56 5.60 -14.08
N LYS A 394 -33.43 4.94 -13.30
CA LYS A 394 -34.65 5.43 -12.64
C LYS A 394 -35.82 5.73 -13.57
N GLN A 395 -35.53 6.02 -14.83
CA GLN A 395 -36.52 6.19 -15.89
C GLN A 395 -35.93 5.69 -17.22
N LYS A 396 -36.76 5.59 -18.25
CA LYS A 396 -36.32 5.16 -19.57
C LYS A 396 -35.65 6.31 -20.32
N TYR A 397 -34.53 6.03 -20.99
CA TYR A 397 -33.81 6.98 -21.84
C TYR A 397 -33.51 6.34 -23.20
N PRO A 398 -33.59 7.10 -24.31
CA PRO A 398 -32.95 6.69 -25.54
C PRO A 398 -31.44 6.74 -25.33
N LEU A 399 -30.74 5.61 -25.54
CA LEU A 399 -29.30 5.51 -25.33
C LEU A 399 -28.57 5.39 -26.66
N ASN A 400 -27.36 5.94 -26.75
CA ASN A 400 -26.56 5.91 -27.97
C ASN A 400 -25.28 5.12 -27.76
N GLN A 401 -24.62 5.31 -26.61
CA GLN A 401 -23.34 4.67 -26.35
C GLN A 401 -23.08 4.49 -24.86
N LEU A 402 -22.31 3.45 -24.56
CA LEU A 402 -21.62 3.28 -23.30
C LEU A 402 -20.11 3.29 -23.59
N SER A 403 -19.34 3.99 -22.76
CA SER A 403 -17.87 3.93 -22.84
C SER A 403 -17.26 3.85 -21.46
N PHE A 404 -16.08 3.24 -21.38
CA PHE A 404 -15.28 3.16 -20.17
C PHE A 404 -13.79 3.15 -20.54
N SER A 405 -12.94 3.48 -19.60
CA SER A 405 -11.49 3.35 -19.73
C SER A 405 -10.99 2.13 -18.97
N PHE A 406 -9.80 1.67 -19.35
CA PHE A 406 -9.09 0.58 -18.69
C PHE A 406 -7.59 0.84 -18.67
N ILE A 407 -6.87 0.21 -17.74
CA ILE A 407 -5.40 0.22 -17.69
C ILE A 407 -4.86 -1.06 -18.33
N ASN A 408 -3.77 -0.94 -19.10
CA ASN A 408 -2.98 -2.08 -19.57
C ASN A 408 -1.52 -1.88 -19.15
N LYS A 409 -1.10 -2.62 -18.12
CA LYS A 409 0.26 -2.60 -17.58
C LYS A 409 0.72 -4.02 -17.24
N PRO A 410 1.14 -4.80 -18.25
CA PRO A 410 1.49 -6.22 -18.09
C PRO A 410 2.55 -6.50 -17.01
N ASP A 411 3.53 -5.61 -16.83
CA ASP A 411 4.58 -5.75 -15.81
C ASP A 411 4.06 -5.74 -14.36
N HIS A 412 2.85 -5.23 -14.14
CA HIS A 412 2.16 -5.27 -12.84
C HIS A 412 0.96 -6.24 -12.84
N ASN A 413 0.88 -7.11 -13.85
CA ASN A 413 -0.23 -8.04 -14.05
C ASN A 413 -1.60 -7.33 -14.16
N ILE A 414 -1.61 -6.09 -14.67
CA ILE A 414 -2.84 -5.35 -15.01
C ILE A 414 -3.04 -5.47 -16.51
N LEU A 415 -4.13 -6.09 -16.94
CA LEU A 415 -4.35 -6.41 -18.34
C LEU A 415 -5.62 -5.74 -18.86
N ALA A 416 -5.59 -5.38 -20.14
CA ALA A 416 -6.79 -4.93 -20.84
C ALA A 416 -7.89 -5.99 -20.78
N PRO A 417 -9.18 -5.58 -20.69
CA PRO A 417 -10.30 -6.52 -20.76
C PRO A 417 -10.37 -7.21 -22.13
N ILE A 418 -10.92 -8.44 -22.15
CA ILE A 418 -11.05 -9.25 -23.37
C ILE A 418 -12.28 -8.81 -24.18
N SER A 419 -13.39 -8.59 -23.50
CA SER A 419 -14.68 -8.31 -24.12
C SER A 419 -15.57 -7.45 -23.21
N ALA A 420 -16.59 -6.85 -23.79
CA ALA A 420 -17.70 -6.26 -23.06
C ALA A 420 -19.03 -6.78 -23.59
N THR A 421 -19.91 -7.19 -22.68
CA THR A 421 -21.27 -7.62 -22.99
C THR A 421 -22.28 -6.72 -22.29
N ILE A 422 -23.20 -6.15 -23.07
CA ILE A 422 -24.29 -5.33 -22.60
C ILE A 422 -25.57 -6.15 -22.62
N PHE A 423 -26.31 -6.07 -21.53
CA PHE A 423 -27.65 -6.60 -21.40
C PHE A 423 -28.62 -5.48 -21.03
N THR A 424 -29.83 -5.53 -21.59
CA THR A 424 -30.92 -4.58 -21.28
C THR A 424 -32.07 -5.29 -20.59
N SER A 425 -32.85 -4.54 -19.82
CA SER A 425 -34.06 -5.04 -19.17
C SER A 425 -35.14 -3.95 -19.06
N GLU A 426 -36.40 -4.38 -19.15
CA GLU A 426 -37.59 -3.55 -18.96
C GLU A 426 -38.07 -3.57 -17.49
N ASP A 427 -37.92 -4.71 -16.81
CA ASP A 427 -38.44 -4.97 -15.46
C ASP A 427 -37.36 -4.91 -14.36
N GLY A 428 -36.09 -5.00 -14.73
CA GLY A 428 -34.95 -5.05 -13.81
C GLY A 428 -34.66 -6.45 -13.26
N GLU A 429 -35.44 -7.46 -13.68
CA GLU A 429 -35.29 -8.86 -13.27
C GLU A 429 -34.72 -9.70 -14.41
N ARG A 430 -35.35 -9.63 -15.60
CA ARG A 430 -34.94 -10.38 -16.78
C ARG A 430 -34.09 -9.50 -17.67
N PHE A 431 -32.81 -9.85 -17.77
CA PHE A 431 -31.85 -9.19 -18.65
C PHE A 431 -31.61 -10.02 -19.91
N LEU A 432 -31.80 -9.41 -21.08
CA LEU A 432 -31.51 -10.01 -22.38
C LEU A 432 -30.19 -9.44 -22.90
N GLU A 433 -29.38 -10.31 -23.52
CA GLU A 433 -28.16 -9.85 -24.18
C GLU A 433 -28.54 -8.94 -25.34
N TYR A 434 -27.97 -7.74 -25.33
CA TYR A 434 -28.13 -6.77 -26.39
C TYR A 434 -26.95 -6.82 -27.36
N LYS A 435 -25.72 -6.79 -26.82
CA LYS A 435 -24.52 -6.72 -27.64
C LYS A 435 -23.31 -7.30 -26.92
N TYR A 436 -22.53 -8.07 -27.66
CA TYR A 436 -21.19 -8.51 -27.30
C TYR A 436 -20.20 -7.85 -28.26
N GLU A 437 -19.12 -7.30 -27.73
CA GLU A 437 -18.00 -6.84 -28.53
C GLU A 437 -16.68 -7.29 -27.90
N GLU A 438 -15.80 -7.82 -28.75
CA GLU A 438 -14.41 -8.09 -28.38
C GLU A 438 -13.62 -6.80 -28.36
N ILE A 439 -12.75 -6.70 -27.35
CA ILE A 439 -11.80 -5.60 -27.19
C ILE A 439 -10.45 -6.02 -27.83
N ALA A 440 -10.40 -7.21 -28.45
CA ALA A 440 -9.21 -7.84 -29.02
C ALA A 440 -8.74 -7.18 -30.33
N GLY A 441 -7.75 -6.30 -30.18
CA GLY A 441 -6.91 -5.76 -31.24
C GLY A 441 -5.62 -5.21 -30.66
N ASN A 442 -4.62 -6.08 -30.44
CA ASN A 442 -3.19 -5.75 -30.31
C ASN A 442 -2.64 -5.17 -28.97
N THR A 443 -3.12 -5.58 -27.79
CA THR A 443 -2.59 -5.07 -26.50
C THR A 443 -1.34 -5.77 -25.94
N GLN A 444 -0.87 -6.87 -26.53
CA GLN A 444 0.48 -7.41 -26.23
C GLN A 444 1.61 -6.55 -26.84
N GLN A 445 1.30 -5.57 -27.70
CA GLN A 445 2.27 -4.67 -28.34
C GLN A 445 1.98 -3.18 -28.07
N LEU A 446 1.00 -2.84 -27.24
CA LEU A 446 0.70 -1.46 -26.92
C LEU A 446 1.40 -1.09 -25.60
N ASP A 447 2.37 -0.18 -25.68
CA ASP A 447 2.91 0.64 -24.57
C ASP A 447 1.83 1.51 -23.88
N THR A 448 0.55 1.29 -24.20
CA THR A 448 -0.57 2.11 -23.77
C THR A 448 -0.94 1.79 -22.33
N ILE A 449 -0.56 2.69 -21.43
CA ILE A 449 -0.89 2.63 -20.01
C ILE A 449 -2.41 2.74 -19.76
N MET A 450 -3.18 3.44 -20.61
CA MET A 450 -4.63 3.66 -20.46
C MET A 450 -5.37 3.62 -21.81
N GLY A 451 -6.36 2.73 -21.97
CA GLY A 451 -7.22 2.61 -23.15
C GLY A 451 -8.66 3.06 -22.88
N LYS A 452 -9.41 3.36 -23.95
CA LYS A 452 -10.86 3.69 -23.88
C LYS A 452 -11.62 2.77 -24.82
N PHE A 453 -12.68 2.16 -24.31
CA PHE A 453 -13.60 1.33 -25.07
C PHE A 453 -14.96 2.02 -25.22
N VAL A 454 -15.58 1.89 -26.39
CA VAL A 454 -16.88 2.49 -26.70
C VAL A 454 -17.73 1.43 -27.38
N ILE A 455 -18.91 1.16 -26.81
CA ILE A 455 -19.91 0.23 -27.36
C ILE A 455 -21.21 0.99 -27.64
N ALA A 456 -21.73 0.81 -28.86
CA ALA A 456 -23.01 1.40 -29.24
C ALA A 456 -24.16 0.72 -28.46
N LEU A 457 -25.11 1.53 -28.01
CA LEU A 457 -26.33 1.11 -27.29
C LEU A 457 -27.56 1.26 -28.21
N PRO A 458 -28.69 0.60 -27.88
CA PRO A 458 -29.90 0.75 -28.68
C PRO A 458 -30.49 2.14 -28.45
N SER A 459 -30.91 2.82 -29.52
CA SER A 459 -31.68 4.08 -29.45
C SER A 459 -33.06 3.92 -28.80
N ASP A 460 -33.45 2.69 -28.44
CA ASP A 460 -34.66 2.39 -27.70
C ASP A 460 -34.61 2.96 -26.28
N SER A 461 -35.80 3.14 -25.70
CA SER A 461 -35.95 3.72 -24.36
C SER A 461 -35.66 2.66 -23.27
N ILE A 462 -34.43 2.64 -22.74
CA ILE A 462 -33.96 1.65 -21.75
C ILE A 462 -33.92 2.26 -20.35
N ARG A 463 -34.35 1.49 -19.34
CA ARG A 463 -34.20 1.86 -17.91
C ARG A 463 -33.09 1.09 -17.20
N TYR A 464 -33.00 -0.22 -17.43
CA TYR A 464 -32.06 -1.08 -16.72
C TYR A 464 -30.97 -1.60 -17.66
N LEU A 465 -29.73 -1.44 -17.23
CA LEU A 465 -28.55 -1.99 -17.91
C LEU A 465 -27.88 -3.00 -17.00
N LYS A 466 -27.35 -4.07 -17.58
CA LYS A 466 -26.37 -4.92 -16.93
C LYS A 466 -25.16 -5.02 -17.85
N ILE A 467 -23.97 -4.85 -17.31
CA ILE A 467 -22.71 -4.88 -18.05
C ILE A 467 -21.81 -5.96 -17.47
N ARG A 468 -21.21 -6.77 -18.36
CA ARG A 468 -20.10 -7.67 -18.06
C ARG A 468 -18.88 -7.17 -18.82
N ILE A 469 -17.79 -6.86 -18.11
CA ILE A 469 -16.48 -6.59 -18.72
C ILE A 469 -15.57 -7.74 -18.33
N GLU A 470 -15.15 -8.52 -19.32
CA GLU A 470 -14.42 -9.76 -19.13
C GLU A 470 -12.94 -9.50 -18.82
N ASN A 471 -12.48 -10.08 -17.72
CA ASN A 471 -11.08 -9.96 -17.30
C ASN A 471 -10.21 -10.91 -18.11
N ALA A 472 -8.95 -10.51 -18.35
CA ALA A 472 -7.98 -11.39 -18.95
C ALA A 472 -7.51 -12.48 -17.98
N GLU A 473 -7.24 -13.67 -18.51
CA GLU A 473 -6.56 -14.73 -17.76
C GLU A 473 -5.04 -14.52 -17.80
N VAL A 474 -4.35 -14.91 -16.73
CA VAL A 474 -2.88 -14.98 -16.70
C VAL A 474 -2.49 -16.38 -17.14
N THR A 475 -1.55 -16.49 -18.07
CA THR A 475 -1.06 -17.79 -18.56
C THR A 475 -0.13 -18.51 -17.57
N ASP A 476 0.16 -17.92 -16.41
CA ASP A 476 1.10 -18.44 -15.42
C ASP A 476 0.38 -18.82 -14.11
N THR A 477 0.54 -20.08 -13.70
CA THR A 477 -0.27 -20.77 -12.66
C THR A 477 0.02 -20.32 -11.24
N HIS A 478 0.98 -19.41 -11.04
CA HIS A 478 1.38 -18.91 -9.73
C HIS A 478 0.61 -17.66 -9.27
N ASN A 479 -0.15 -17.00 -10.15
CA ASN A 479 -0.88 -15.78 -9.83
C ASN A 479 -2.39 -16.01 -9.84
N ASN A 480 -3.09 -15.57 -8.78
CA ASN A 480 -4.55 -15.62 -8.59
C ASN A 480 -5.36 -14.75 -9.61
N GLY A 481 -5.04 -14.81 -10.90
CA GLY A 481 -5.67 -14.07 -12.01
C GLY A 481 -5.13 -12.64 -12.22
N ALA A 482 -5.47 -12.04 -13.36
CA ALA A 482 -5.02 -10.71 -13.74
C ALA A 482 -5.84 -9.63 -13.05
N TRP A 483 -5.26 -8.44 -12.93
CA TRP A 483 -5.98 -7.25 -12.49
C TRP A 483 -6.74 -6.61 -13.66
N LEU A 484 -8.03 -6.41 -13.45
CA LEU A 484 -8.90 -5.58 -14.29
C LEU A 484 -9.19 -4.28 -13.55
N LEU A 485 -8.82 -3.15 -14.15
CA LEU A 485 -9.08 -1.80 -13.63
C LEU A 485 -10.02 -1.06 -14.59
N ILE A 486 -11.18 -0.63 -14.10
CA ILE A 486 -12.19 0.14 -14.85
C ILE A 486 -12.52 1.42 -14.08
N ASP A 487 -12.64 2.54 -14.79
CA ASP A 487 -13.05 3.84 -14.25
C ASP A 487 -14.56 4.08 -14.50
N GLU A 488 -14.95 5.26 -14.95
CA GLU A 488 -16.33 5.66 -15.19
C GLU A 488 -17.03 4.90 -16.33
N LEU A 489 -18.28 4.46 -16.09
CA LEU A 489 -19.21 3.96 -17.10
C LEU A 489 -20.02 5.12 -17.68
N VAL A 490 -19.48 5.76 -18.72
CA VAL A 490 -20.09 6.91 -19.39
C VAL A 490 -21.24 6.45 -20.29
N ILE A 491 -22.48 6.79 -19.92
CA ILE A 491 -23.72 6.41 -20.63
C ILE A 491 -24.36 7.65 -21.26
N LYS A 492 -24.41 7.72 -22.60
CA LYS A 492 -24.96 8.85 -23.35
C LYS A 492 -26.16 8.47 -24.20
#